data_AF-A0A3N5PYL6-F1
#
_entry.id   AF-A0A3N5PYL6-F1
#
_cell.length_a   1.000
_cell.length_b   1.000
_cell.length_c   1.000
_cell.angle_alpha   90.00
_cell.angle_beta   90.00
_cell.angle_gamma   90.00
#
_symmetry.space_group_name_H-M   'P 1'
#
loop_
_entity.id
_entity.type
_entity.pdbx_description
1 polymer ?
#
loop_
_entity_poly.entity_id
_entity_poly.type
_entity_poly.pdbx_seq_one_letter_code
_entity_poly.pdbx_strand_id
1 'polypeptide(L)'
;MVPRDPAVMLIEHEGSSTGAQNMARDLELLEMVRSGGLDLAFRTYTWDPWAVSLGKHQQTEAIDVAETQRRGFDIVHRPTGGRAVLHARELTYCIAVRGKPQDVYAQVHSALYEALEPMA
;
A
#
# COMPACT_ATOMS: atom_id res chain seq x y z
N MET A 1 -7.94 12.33 -24.27
CA MET A 1 -8.39 11.87 -22.93
C MET A 1 -8.69 10.39 -23.08
N VAL A 2 -7.84 9.51 -22.53
CA VAL A 2 -8.11 8.06 -22.57
C VAL A 2 -9.37 7.81 -21.74
N PRO A 3 -10.41 7.13 -22.27
CA PRO A 3 -11.59 6.80 -21.47
C PRO A 3 -11.14 6.03 -20.24
N ARG A 4 -11.45 6.52 -19.04
CA ARG A 4 -11.23 5.74 -17.83
C ARG A 4 -12.27 4.62 -17.84
N ASP A 5 -11.79 3.38 -17.94
CA ASP A 5 -12.61 2.20 -17.73
C ASP A 5 -13.27 2.33 -16.34
N PRO A 6 -14.61 2.29 -16.23
CA PRO A 6 -15.28 2.39 -14.93
C PRO A 6 -14.91 1.24 -13.97
N ALA A 7 -14.36 0.14 -14.47
CA ALA A 7 -13.83 -0.96 -13.65
C ALA A 7 -12.42 -0.69 -13.11
N VAL A 8 -11.79 0.44 -13.45
CA VAL A 8 -10.43 0.78 -13.03
C VAL A 8 -10.43 2.06 -12.18
N MET A 9 -9.95 1.95 -10.95
CA MET A 9 -9.78 3.09 -10.04
C MET A 9 -8.30 3.50 -9.98
N LEU A 10 -7.98 4.68 -10.51
CA LEU A 10 -6.64 5.28 -10.45
C LEU A 10 -6.66 6.56 -9.62
N ILE A 11 -5.91 6.56 -8.54
CA ILE A 11 -5.79 7.66 -7.59
C ILE A 11 -4.32 8.09 -7.55
N GLU A 12 -3.98 9.15 -8.28
CA GLU A 12 -2.59 9.57 -8.46
C GLU A 12 -1.90 9.86 -7.12
N HIS A 13 -2.56 10.60 -6.22
CA HIS A 13 -2.09 10.85 -4.86
C HIS A 13 -3.25 11.19 -3.92
N GLU A 14 -3.42 10.39 -2.86
CA GLU A 14 -4.54 10.51 -1.90
C GLU A 14 -4.16 11.31 -0.63
N GLY A 15 -2.94 11.85 -0.56
CA GLY A 15 -2.46 12.64 0.58
C GLY A 15 -1.93 11.79 1.74
N SER A 16 -1.83 12.41 2.92
CA SER A 16 -1.45 11.74 4.16
C SER A 16 -2.67 11.33 4.98
N SER A 17 -2.53 10.23 5.73
CA SER A 17 -3.55 9.73 6.66
C SER A 17 -2.89 8.87 7.74
N THR A 18 -3.64 8.59 8.81
CA THR A 18 -3.19 7.66 9.86
C THR A 18 -2.97 6.27 9.26
N GLY A 19 -2.11 5.48 9.90
CA GLY A 19 -1.86 4.11 9.47
C GLY A 19 -3.14 3.27 9.44
N ALA A 20 -4.04 3.45 10.40
CA ALA A 20 -5.31 2.74 10.44
C ALA A 20 -6.20 3.09 9.23
N GLN A 21 -6.31 4.37 8.87
CA GLN A 21 -7.08 4.82 7.70
C GLN A 21 -6.48 4.30 6.40
N ASN A 22 -5.15 4.35 6.25
CA ASN A 22 -4.47 3.82 5.07
C ASN A 22 -4.70 2.31 4.92
N MET A 23 -4.62 1.53 6.00
CA MET A 23 -4.89 0.10 5.96
C MET A 23 -6.36 -0.22 5.66
N ALA A 24 -7.30 0.54 6.23
CA ALA A 24 -8.72 0.39 5.95
C ALA A 24 -9.02 0.64 4.47
N ARG A 25 -8.42 1.70 3.89
CA ARG A 25 -8.56 2.05 2.48
C ARG A 25 -7.98 0.98 1.56
N ASP A 26 -6.79 0.48 1.86
CA ASP A 26 -6.17 -0.61 1.09
C ASP A 26 -7.00 -1.90 1.11
N LEU A 27 -7.60 -2.24 2.27
CA LEU A 27 -8.50 -3.39 2.41
C LEU A 27 -9.83 -3.20 1.66
N GLU A 28 -10.39 -1.99 1.68
CA GLU A 28 -11.59 -1.66 0.93
C GLU A 28 -11.37 -1.84 -0.58
N LEU A 29 -10.28 -1.28 -1.12
CA LEU A 29 -9.93 -1.42 -2.53
C LEU A 29 -9.67 -2.89 -2.90
N LEU A 30 -8.99 -3.63 -2.03
CA LEU A 30 -8.82 -5.08 -2.19
C LEU A 30 -10.16 -5.80 -2.25
N GLU A 31 -11.14 -5.43 -1.42
CA GLU A 31 -12.46 -6.05 -1.42
C GLU A 31 -13.29 -5.71 -2.66
N MET A 32 -13.24 -4.46 -3.12
CA MET A 32 -13.88 -4.05 -4.38
C MET A 32 -13.32 -4.86 -5.55
N VAL A 33 -12.00 -5.01 -5.61
CA VAL A 33 -11.36 -5.87 -6.62
C VAL A 33 -11.71 -7.33 -6.39
N ARG A 34 -11.76 -7.85 -5.17
CA ARG A 34 -12.07 -9.27 -4.90
C ARG A 34 -13.50 -9.61 -5.31
N SER A 35 -14.46 -8.75 -4.99
CA SER A 35 -15.89 -8.92 -5.27
C SER A 35 -16.29 -8.65 -6.72
N GLY A 36 -15.42 -8.01 -7.52
CA GLY A 36 -15.68 -7.70 -8.93
C GLY A 36 -16.38 -6.37 -9.16
N GLY A 37 -16.43 -5.51 -8.15
CA GLY A 37 -16.79 -4.11 -8.33
C GLY A 37 -15.70 -3.32 -9.07
N LEU A 38 -14.45 -3.77 -8.99
CA LEU A 38 -13.31 -3.25 -9.77
C LEU A 38 -12.50 -4.42 -10.36
N ASP A 39 -11.80 -4.16 -11.46
CA ASP A 39 -10.80 -5.06 -12.02
C ASP A 39 -9.39 -4.69 -11.54
N LEU A 40 -9.15 -3.40 -11.33
CA LEU A 40 -7.88 -2.87 -10.83
C LEU A 40 -8.11 -1.61 -9.99
N ALA A 41 -7.40 -1.53 -8.85
CA ALA A 41 -7.25 -0.29 -8.11
C ALA A 41 -5.77 0.04 -7.92
N PHE A 42 -5.40 1.29 -8.15
CA PHE A 42 -4.09 1.84 -7.85
C PHE A 42 -4.24 3.15 -7.07
N ARG A 43 -3.46 3.30 -6.01
CA ARG A 43 -3.31 4.57 -5.30
C ARG A 43 -1.88 4.81 -4.83
N THR A 44 -1.50 6.08 -4.70
CA THR A 44 -0.35 6.49 -3.88
C THR A 44 -0.77 7.34 -2.69
N TYR A 45 -0.03 7.27 -1.60
CA TYR A 45 -0.33 7.96 -0.34
C TYR A 45 0.92 8.13 0.53
N THR A 46 0.79 8.93 1.59
CA THR A 46 1.81 9.10 2.64
C THR A 46 1.20 8.87 4.03
N TRP A 47 2.03 8.94 5.06
CA TRP A 47 1.66 8.57 6.44
C TRP A 47 1.79 9.77 7.36
N ASP A 48 0.71 10.07 8.08
CA ASP A 48 0.71 11.08 9.14
C ASP A 48 -0.23 10.64 10.29
N PRO A 49 0.32 10.28 11.48
CA PRO A 49 1.75 10.28 11.81
C PRO A 49 2.53 9.20 11.04
N TRP A 50 3.87 9.22 11.13
CA TRP A 50 4.70 8.12 10.64
C TRP A 50 4.25 6.79 11.25
N ALA A 51 4.46 5.68 10.55
CA ALA A 51 3.92 4.39 10.95
C ALA A 51 4.93 3.26 10.80
N VAL A 52 4.84 2.26 11.67
CA VAL A 52 5.48 0.97 11.47
C VAL A 52 4.42 -0.03 11.02
N SER A 53 4.57 -0.58 9.82
CA SER A 53 3.72 -1.68 9.36
C SER A 53 4.39 -3.03 9.60
N LEU A 54 3.66 -3.95 10.22
CA LEU A 54 4.05 -5.33 10.47
C LEU A 54 3.44 -6.23 9.38
N GLY A 55 4.24 -7.13 8.84
CA GLY A 55 3.73 -8.13 7.89
C GLY A 55 2.73 -9.09 8.54
N LYS A 56 1.89 -9.73 7.71
CA LYS A 56 0.79 -10.62 8.11
C LYS A 56 1.10 -11.61 9.24
N HIS A 57 2.31 -12.15 9.26
CA HIS A 57 2.72 -13.19 10.21
C HIS A 57 3.66 -12.68 11.30
N GLN A 58 4.01 -11.39 11.29
CA GLN A 58 4.84 -10.80 12.33
C GLN A 58 4.00 -10.47 13.55
N GLN A 59 4.56 -10.75 14.72
CA GLN A 59 4.00 -10.32 15.99
C GLN A 59 4.55 -8.94 16.35
N THR A 60 3.86 -8.23 17.25
CA THR A 60 4.21 -6.86 17.64
C THR A 60 5.56 -6.79 18.36
N GLU A 61 6.00 -7.88 18.97
CA GLU A 61 7.32 -8.01 19.62
C GLU A 61 8.49 -7.96 18.62
N ALA A 62 8.22 -8.00 17.31
CA ALA A 62 9.25 -7.82 16.28
C ALA A 62 9.81 -6.39 16.21
N ILE A 63 9.23 -5.45 16.95
CA ILE A 63 9.64 -4.04 17.00
C ILE A 63 9.70 -3.53 18.44
N ASP A 64 10.39 -2.42 18.67
CA ASP A 64 10.35 -1.72 19.95
C ASP A 64 9.04 -0.91 20.05
N VAL A 65 8.02 -1.53 20.61
CA VAL A 65 6.68 -0.93 20.76
C VAL A 65 6.73 0.33 21.62
N ALA A 66 7.50 0.30 22.70
CA ALA A 66 7.59 1.42 23.63
C ALA A 66 8.23 2.65 22.96
N GLU A 67 9.33 2.45 22.22
CA GLU A 67 9.97 3.53 21.46
C GLU A 67 9.07 4.04 20.32
N THR A 68 8.37 3.14 19.63
CA THR A 68 7.46 3.49 18.53
C THR A 68 6.31 4.36 19.05
N GLN A 69 5.70 3.98 20.18
CA GLN A 69 4.66 4.77 20.84
C GLN A 69 5.20 6.10 21.39
N ARG A 70 6.40 6.11 21.99
CA ARG A 70 7.05 7.33 22.51
C ARG A 70 7.30 8.37 21.41
N ARG A 71 7.56 7.92 20.19
CA ARG A 71 7.72 8.79 19.00
C ARG A 71 6.39 9.24 18.39
N GLY A 72 5.25 8.72 18.87
CA GLY A 72 3.94 9.00 18.32
C GLY A 72 3.70 8.34 16.97
N PHE A 73 4.39 7.24 16.67
CA PHE A 73 4.21 6.52 15.41
C PHE A 73 3.08 5.51 15.53
N ASP A 74 2.31 5.37 14.45
CA ASP A 74 1.30 4.33 14.36
C ASP A 74 1.95 2.94 14.25
N ILE A 75 1.25 1.91 14.75
CA ILE A 75 1.62 0.50 14.55
C ILE A 75 0.43 -0.19 13.89
N VAL A 76 0.65 -0.77 12.71
CA VAL A 76 -0.42 -1.43 11.94
C VAL A 76 0.03 -2.79 11.40
N HIS A 77 -0.92 -3.69 11.17
CA HIS A 77 -0.68 -4.96 10.47
C HIS A 77 -1.22 -4.88 9.06
N ARG A 78 -0.35 -5.14 8.07
CA ARG A 78 -0.77 -5.26 6.67
C ARG A 78 -1.17 -6.70 6.34
N PRO A 79 -2.13 -6.90 5.41
CA PRO A 79 -2.59 -8.24 5.03
C PRO A 79 -1.56 -9.02 4.18
N THR A 80 -0.48 -8.36 3.77
CA THR A 80 0.61 -8.91 2.96
C THR A 80 1.78 -9.39 3.80
N GLY A 81 2.65 -10.23 3.22
CA GLY A 81 3.85 -10.73 3.89
C GLY A 81 4.98 -9.70 4.04
N GLY A 82 6.20 -10.19 4.22
CA GLY A 82 7.40 -9.36 4.38
C GLY A 82 7.70 -8.98 5.84
N ARG A 83 8.75 -8.17 6.04
CA ARG A 83 9.24 -7.71 7.35
C ARG A 83 8.68 -6.34 7.74
N ALA A 84 8.96 -5.89 8.95
CA ALA A 84 8.49 -4.60 9.42
C ALA A 84 9.07 -3.47 8.55
N VAL A 85 8.27 -2.44 8.26
CA VAL A 85 8.69 -1.26 7.50
C VAL A 85 8.34 -0.01 8.30
N LEU A 86 9.31 0.90 8.45
CA LEU A 86 9.09 2.24 8.98
C LEU A 86 8.73 3.17 7.82
N HIS A 87 7.49 3.63 7.80
CA HIS A 87 6.96 4.60 6.85
C HIS A 87 7.12 6.01 7.41
N ALA A 88 7.99 6.80 6.78
CA ALA A 88 8.29 8.17 7.20
C ALA A 88 8.31 9.12 6.00
N ARG A 89 9.49 9.44 5.47
CA ARG A 89 9.66 10.31 4.30
C ARG A 89 9.68 9.50 3.01
N GLU A 90 8.55 8.91 2.68
CA GLU A 90 8.38 8.10 1.47
C GLU A 90 7.06 8.39 0.76
N LEU A 91 6.97 7.94 -0.49
CA LEU A 91 5.70 7.74 -1.19
C LEU A 91 5.37 6.25 -1.15
N THR A 92 4.19 5.92 -0.65
CA THR A 92 3.69 4.54 -0.59
C THR A 92 2.67 4.32 -1.69
N TYR A 93 2.60 3.11 -2.23
CA TYR A 93 1.59 2.73 -3.22
C TYR A 93 0.85 1.46 -2.80
N CYS A 94 -0.39 1.35 -3.28
CA CYS A 94 -1.18 0.13 -3.22
C CYS A 94 -1.69 -0.20 -4.63
N ILE A 95 -1.55 -1.47 -5.02
CA ILE A 95 -2.14 -2.04 -6.23
C ILE A 95 -2.96 -3.25 -5.80
N ALA A 96 -4.26 -3.21 -6.07
CA ALA A 96 -5.15 -4.35 -5.94
C ALA A 96 -5.57 -4.81 -7.34
N VAL A 97 -5.27 -6.06 -7.68
CA VAL A 97 -5.60 -6.69 -8.96
C VAL A 97 -5.72 -8.20 -8.76
N ARG A 98 -6.51 -8.87 -9.60
CA ARG A 98 -6.56 -10.33 -9.63
C ARG A 98 -5.45 -10.88 -10.51
N GLY A 99 -4.81 -11.96 -10.07
CA GLY A 99 -3.82 -12.66 -10.88
C GLY A 99 -3.03 -13.67 -10.06
N LYS A 100 -2.16 -14.42 -10.74
CA LYS A 100 -1.17 -15.24 -10.04
C LYS A 100 -0.14 -14.29 -9.42
N PRO A 101 0.25 -14.48 -8.14
CA PRO A 101 1.17 -13.55 -7.48
C PRO A 101 2.45 -13.29 -8.26
N GLN A 102 3.04 -14.33 -8.86
CA GLN A 102 4.30 -14.25 -9.62
C GLN A 102 4.18 -13.28 -10.81
N ASP A 103 3.10 -13.43 -11.58
CA ASP A 103 2.84 -12.65 -12.78
C ASP A 103 2.55 -11.19 -12.42
N VAL A 104 1.73 -10.99 -11.37
CA VAL A 104 1.41 -9.64 -10.86
C VAL A 104 2.67 -8.93 -10.38
N TYR A 105 3.53 -9.58 -9.60
CA TYR A 105 4.78 -8.97 -9.14
C TYR A 105 5.69 -8.59 -10.31
N ALA A 106 5.85 -9.45 -11.31
CA ALA A 106 6.68 -9.18 -12.47
C ALA A 106 6.16 -7.98 -13.29
N GLN A 107 4.84 -7.92 -13.51
CA GLN A 107 4.19 -6.83 -14.25
C GLN A 107 4.29 -5.50 -13.50
N VAL A 108 3.98 -5.50 -12.19
CA VAL A 108 4.08 -4.29 -11.35
C VAL A 108 5.52 -3.79 -11.30
N HIS A 109 6.50 -4.67 -11.13
CA HIS A 109 7.91 -4.29 -11.08
C HIS A 109 8.35 -3.66 -12.41
N SER A 110 7.99 -4.27 -13.54
CA SER A 110 8.34 -3.74 -14.87
C SER A 110 7.70 -2.38 -15.11
N ALA A 111 6.42 -2.21 -14.76
CA ALA A 111 5.72 -0.94 -14.90
C ALA A 111 6.33 0.16 -14.01
N LEU A 112 6.72 -0.16 -12.78
CA LEU A 112 7.41 0.79 -11.90
C LEU A 112 8.79 1.16 -12.42
N TYR A 113 9.54 0.19 -12.96
CA TYR A 113 10.85 0.43 -13.56
C TYR A 113 10.74 1.39 -14.76
N GLU A 114 9.87 1.10 -15.72
CA GLU A 114 9.65 1.95 -16.90
C GLU A 114 9.19 3.36 -16.52
N ALA A 115 8.36 3.50 -15.47
CA ALA A 115 7.89 4.80 -15.01
C ALA A 115 8.97 5.64 -14.32
N LEU A 116 9.95 4.99 -13.67
CA LEU A 116 11.01 5.65 -12.89
C LEU A 116 12.31 5.82 -13.69
N GLU A 117 12.56 5.02 -14.72
CA GLU A 117 13.77 5.09 -15.55
C GLU A 117 14.05 6.51 -16.10
N PRO A 118 13.07 7.27 -16.61
CA PRO A 118 13.31 8.64 -17.10
C PRO A 118 13.69 9.65 -16.02
N MET A 119 13.54 9.28 -14.74
CA MET A 119 13.87 10.12 -13.58
C MET A 119 15.29 9.86 -13.05
N ALA A 120 16.00 8.88 -13.60
CA ALA A 120 17.33 8.45 -13.17
C ALA A 120 18.47 9.17 -13.89
#